data_AF-A0A6D2KWY6-F1
#
_entry.id   AF-A0A6D2KWY6-F1
#
_cell.length_a   1.000
_cell.length_b   1.000
_cell.length_c   1.000
_cell.angle_alpha   90.00
_cell.angle_beta   90.00
_cell.angle_gamma   90.00
#
_symmetry.space_group_name_H-M   'P 1'
#
loop_
_entity.id
_entity.type
_entity.pdbx_description
1 polymer ?
#
loop_
_entity_poly.entity_id
_entity_poly.type
_entity_poly.pdbx_seq_one_letter_code
_entity_poly.pdbx_strand_id
1 'polypeptide(L)'
;MNLLWNGEKTEAFTPSRGLRQGDPISPYLFVLCMESLCHLIEHSVDSKEWKPISLSRGGPKLSHICFADDLILFAEASVSQVQVIRKVLETFCSASGQKVSLEKSKIFFSGNVSRELEMAISDASGI
;
A
#
# COMPACT_ATOMS: atom_id res chain seq x y z
N MET A 1 12.16 -26.30 -10.38
CA MET A 1 11.76 -25.57 -11.60
C MET A 1 13.03 -25.07 -12.28
N ASN A 2 13.15 -25.19 -13.59
CA ASN A 2 14.27 -24.64 -14.37
C ASN A 2 13.71 -23.51 -15.24
N LEU A 3 14.39 -22.37 -15.32
CA LEU A 3 14.02 -21.27 -16.21
C LEU A 3 14.91 -21.29 -17.44
N LEU A 4 14.39 -20.85 -18.59
CA LEU A 4 15.25 -20.51 -19.71
C LEU A 4 15.61 -19.03 -19.58
N TRP A 5 16.90 -18.75 -19.40
CA TRP A 5 17.44 -17.40 -19.38
C TRP A 5 18.39 -17.25 -20.57
N ASN A 6 18.08 -16.32 -21.48
CA ASN A 6 18.87 -16.10 -22.72
C ASN A 6 19.13 -17.36 -23.56
N GLY A 7 18.20 -18.32 -23.55
CA GLY A 7 18.32 -19.58 -24.31
C GLY A 7 18.96 -20.73 -23.54
N GLU A 8 19.58 -20.48 -22.38
CA GLU A 8 20.18 -21.52 -21.54
C GLU A 8 19.29 -21.87 -20.35
N LYS A 9 19.28 -23.14 -19.94
CA LYS A 9 18.54 -23.59 -18.75
C LYS A 9 19.30 -23.20 -17.50
N THR A 10 18.64 -22.51 -16.58
CA THR A 10 19.16 -22.27 -15.23
C THR A 10 19.23 -23.59 -14.45
N GLU A 11 20.00 -23.57 -13.36
CA GLU A 11 19.92 -24.61 -12.33
C GLU A 11 18.50 -24.73 -11.76
N ALA A 12 18.20 -25.92 -11.23
CA ALA A 12 16.91 -26.20 -10.62
C ALA A 12 16.77 -25.46 -9.30
N PHE A 13 15.72 -24.65 -9.19
CA PHE A 13 15.36 -23.99 -7.95
C PHE A 13 13.88 -24.20 -7.62
N THR A 14 13.56 -24.05 -6.34
CA THR A 14 12.19 -24.11 -5.84
C THR A 14 11.75 -22.69 -5.52
N PRO A 15 10.75 -22.12 -6.23
CA PRO A 15 10.24 -20.79 -5.90
C PRO A 15 9.64 -20.83 -4.49
N SER A 16 10.09 -19.91 -3.63
CA SER A 16 9.64 -19.81 -2.24
C SER A 16 8.56 -18.75 -2.03
N ARG A 17 8.44 -17.79 -2.96
CA ARG A 17 7.50 -16.67 -2.94
C ARG A 17 7.10 -16.29 -4.36
N GLY A 18 5.94 -15.64 -4.47
CA GLY A 18 5.40 -15.13 -5.73
C GLY A 18 4.37 -16.06 -6.36
N LEU A 19 3.43 -15.44 -7.05
CA LEU A 19 2.43 -16.12 -7.87
C LEU A 19 2.97 -16.28 -9.30
N ARG A 20 2.57 -17.36 -9.97
CA ARG A 20 3.01 -17.63 -11.34
C ARG A 20 2.43 -16.57 -12.29
N GLN A 21 3.29 -15.75 -12.88
CA GLN A 21 2.86 -14.78 -13.89
C GLN A 21 2.34 -15.52 -15.14
N GLY A 22 1.21 -15.08 -15.69
CA GLY A 22 0.54 -15.75 -16.82
C GLY A 22 -0.36 -16.93 -16.43
N ASP A 23 -0.46 -17.27 -15.14
CA ASP A 23 -1.49 -18.17 -14.64
C ASP A 23 -2.82 -17.39 -14.48
N PRO A 24 -3.94 -17.88 -15.04
CA PRO A 24 -5.23 -17.19 -14.96
C PRO A 24 -5.76 -17.00 -13.54
N ILE A 25 -5.28 -17.77 -12.55
CA ILE A 25 -5.73 -17.67 -11.15
C ILE A 25 -4.92 -16.64 -10.34
N SER A 26 -3.67 -16.39 -10.72
CA SER A 26 -2.77 -15.48 -10.00
C SER A 26 -3.36 -14.07 -9.74
N PRO A 27 -4.04 -13.42 -10.70
CA PRO A 27 -4.67 -12.11 -10.45
C PRO A 27 -5.72 -12.16 -9.33
N TYR A 28 -6.55 -13.21 -9.28
CA TYR A 28 -7.59 -13.34 -8.26
C TYR A 28 -7.00 -13.54 -6.86
N LEU A 29 -5.96 -14.36 -6.74
CA LEU A 29 -5.25 -14.55 -5.47
C LEU A 29 -4.59 -13.25 -4.98
N PHE A 30 -4.08 -12.45 -5.91
CA PHE A 30 -3.54 -11.14 -5.57
C PHE A 30 -4.63 -10.18 -5.06
N VAL A 31 -5.78 -10.13 -5.74
CA VAL A 31 -6.93 -9.30 -5.29
C VAL A 31 -7.39 -9.73 -3.90
N LEU A 32 -7.54 -11.03 -3.64
CA LEU A 32 -7.93 -11.54 -2.31
C LEU A 32 -6.92 -11.14 -1.23
N CYS A 33 -5.63 -11.13 -1.55
CA CYS A 33 -4.61 -10.65 -0.63
C CYS A 33 -4.77 -9.14 -0.37
N MET A 34 -4.96 -8.34 -1.42
CA MET A 34 -5.15 -6.89 -1.28
C MET A 34 -6.46 -6.51 -0.59
N GLU A 35 -7.52 -7.32 -0.71
CA GLU A 35 -8.78 -7.13 0.03
C GLU A 35 -8.55 -7.14 1.55
N SER A 36 -7.61 -7.94 2.05
CA SER A 36 -7.24 -7.91 3.47
C SER A 36 -6.62 -6.59 3.91
N LEU A 37 -5.87 -5.90 3.04
CA LEU A 37 -5.37 -4.55 3.30
C LEU A 37 -6.52 -3.54 3.32
N CYS A 38 -7.48 -3.64 2.40
CA CYS A 38 -8.67 -2.79 2.39
C CYS A 38 -9.43 -2.89 3.72
N HIS A 39 -9.66 -4.11 4.22
CA HIS A 39 -10.31 -4.33 5.51
C HIS A 39 -9.52 -3.75 6.69
N LEU A 40 -8.19 -3.85 6.69
CA LEU A 40 -7.35 -3.22 7.73
C LEU A 40 -7.49 -1.70 7.73
N ILE A 41 -7.55 -1.08 6.54
CA ILE A 41 -7.75 0.36 6.41
C ILE A 41 -9.15 0.75 6.90
N GLU A 42 -10.20 0.05 6.45
CA GLU A 42 -11.59 0.29 6.87
C GLU A 42 -11.76 0.17 8.37
N HIS A 43 -11.19 -0.87 8.98
CA HIS A 43 -11.19 -1.03 10.44
C HIS A 43 -10.52 0.15 11.15
N SER A 44 -9.40 0.66 10.63
CA SER A 44 -8.71 1.83 11.20
C SER A 44 -9.51 3.14 11.01
N VAL A 45 -10.29 3.24 9.92
CA VAL A 45 -11.22 4.35 9.70
C VAL A 45 -12.38 4.30 10.69
N ASP A 46 -12.96 3.12 10.90
CA ASP A 46 -14.09 2.91 11.82
C ASP A 46 -13.68 3.12 13.29
N SER A 47 -12.45 2.75 13.65
CA SER A 47 -11.86 3.03 14.96
C SER A 47 -11.49 4.51 15.16
N LYS A 48 -11.65 5.35 14.12
CA LYS A 48 -11.30 6.77 14.08
C LYS A 48 -9.80 7.06 14.23
N GLU A 49 -8.94 6.04 14.08
CA GLU A 49 -7.49 6.21 14.03
C GLU A 49 -7.06 6.80 12.69
N TRP A 50 -7.61 6.26 11.59
CA TRP A 50 -7.41 6.76 10.24
C TRP A 50 -8.50 7.77 9.87
N LYS A 51 -8.08 8.96 9.47
CA LYS A 51 -8.95 10.07 9.08
C LYS A 51 -8.95 10.22 7.55
N PRO A 52 -9.94 9.67 6.84
CA PRO A 52 -10.03 9.78 5.39
C PRO A 52 -10.39 11.21 4.96
N ILE A 53 -10.20 11.50 3.68
CA ILE A 53 -10.61 12.79 3.10
C ILE A 53 -12.10 12.77 2.72
N SER A 54 -12.76 13.92 2.75
CA SER A 54 -14.15 14.07 2.28
C SER A 54 -14.18 14.74 0.91
N LEU A 55 -14.82 14.12 -0.07
CA LEU A 55 -14.87 14.66 -1.44
C LEU A 55 -15.82 15.86 -1.59
N SER A 56 -16.79 15.99 -0.69
CA SER A 56 -17.70 17.14 -0.60
C SER A 56 -18.22 17.32 0.83
N ARG A 57 -18.93 18.42 1.10
CA ARG A 57 -19.59 18.63 2.41
C ARG A 57 -20.70 17.58 2.56
N GLY A 58 -20.50 16.63 3.49
CA GLY A 58 -21.42 15.49 3.67
C GLY A 58 -21.26 14.38 2.61
N GLY A 59 -20.21 14.46 1.78
CA GLY A 59 -19.92 13.46 0.76
C GLY A 59 -19.30 12.17 1.31
N PRO A 60 -19.07 11.18 0.44
CA PRO A 60 -18.38 9.96 0.82
C PRO A 60 -16.96 10.27 1.28
N LYS A 61 -16.52 9.49 2.27
CA LYS A 61 -15.14 9.50 2.74
C LYS A 61 -14.30 8.60 1.84
N LEU A 62 -13.12 9.09 1.46
CA LEU A 62 -12.16 8.36 0.65
C LEU A 62 -10.90 8.10 1.46
N SER A 63 -10.58 6.83 1.67
CA SER A 63 -9.38 6.36 2.41
C SER A 63 -8.32 5.75 1.50
N HIS A 64 -8.73 5.00 0.47
CA HIS A 64 -7.81 4.27 -0.39
C HIS A 64 -8.42 3.98 -1.76
N ILE A 65 -7.57 3.81 -2.77
CA ILE A 65 -7.90 3.27 -4.10
C ILE A 65 -6.81 2.26 -4.46
N CYS A 66 -7.24 1.04 -4.83
CA CYS A 66 -6.36 -0.07 -5.18
C CYS A 66 -6.39 -0.34 -6.68
N PHE A 67 -5.22 -0.43 -7.31
CA PHE A 67 -5.00 -0.95 -8.65
C PHE A 67 -4.19 -2.26 -8.58
N ALA A 68 -3.90 -2.88 -9.73
CA ALA A 68 -3.16 -4.13 -9.77
C ALA A 68 -1.75 -4.01 -9.17
N ASP A 69 -1.06 -2.91 -9.44
CA ASP A 69 0.33 -2.70 -8.99
C ASP A 69 0.51 -1.45 -8.11
N ASP A 70 -0.50 -0.57 -8.07
CA ASP A 70 -0.44 0.73 -7.41
C ASP A 70 -1.52 0.88 -6.35
N LEU A 71 -1.16 1.52 -5.24
CA LEU A 71 -2.04 1.86 -4.14
C LEU A 71 -1.99 3.36 -3.89
N ILE A 72 -3.16 4.01 -3.85
CA ILE A 72 -3.28 5.42 -3.48
C ILE A 72 -3.99 5.51 -2.15
N LEU A 73 -3.35 6.17 -1.18
CA LEU A 73 -3.85 6.31 0.18
C LEU A 73 -4.19 7.77 0.46
N PHE A 74 -5.32 7.98 1.13
CA PHE A 74 -5.85 9.30 1.44
C PHE A 74 -6.05 9.44 2.95
N ALA A 75 -5.42 10.44 3.54
CA ALA A 75 -5.57 10.79 4.94
C ALA A 75 -5.46 12.31 5.16
N GLU A 76 -5.92 12.78 6.33
CA GLU A 76 -5.62 14.14 6.79
C GLU A 76 -4.09 14.36 6.85
N ALA A 77 -3.64 15.54 6.43
CA ALA A 77 -2.23 15.90 6.47
C ALA A 77 -1.77 16.12 7.92
N SER A 78 -1.31 15.06 8.57
CA SER A 78 -0.67 15.13 9.87
C SER A 78 0.38 14.03 10.06
N VAL A 79 1.35 14.29 10.92
CA VAL A 79 2.38 13.31 11.31
C VAL A 79 1.73 12.08 11.96
N SER A 80 0.69 12.27 12.78
CA SER A 80 -0.01 11.16 13.43
C SER A 80 -0.71 10.24 12.42
N GLN A 81 -1.31 10.80 11.36
CA GLN A 81 -1.93 10.01 10.32
C GLN A 81 -0.91 9.16 9.57
N VAL A 82 0.25 9.72 9.22
CA VAL A 82 1.33 8.97 8.55
C VAL A 82 1.78 7.77 9.39
N GLN A 83 1.86 7.93 10.72
CA GLN A 83 2.19 6.80 11.61
C GLN A 83 1.10 5.72 11.61
N VAL A 84 -0.17 6.11 11.56
CA VAL A 84 -1.29 5.16 11.40
C VAL A 84 -1.19 4.42 10.07
N ILE A 85 -0.90 5.13 8.97
CA ILE A 85 -0.68 4.52 7.65
C ILE A 85 0.44 3.47 7.72
N ARG A 86 1.59 3.84 8.29
CA ARG A 86 2.73 2.94 8.44
C ARG A 86 2.37 1.71 9.26
N LYS A 87 1.70 1.87 10.40
CA LYS A 87 1.27 0.76 11.25
C LYS A 87 0.36 -0.22 10.49
N VAL A 88 -0.60 0.29 9.71
CA VAL A 88 -1.50 -0.54 8.89
C VAL A 88 -0.72 -1.30 7.82
N LEU A 89 0.16 -0.62 7.08
CA LEU A 89 1.00 -1.25 6.05
C LEU A 89 1.96 -2.28 6.65
N GLU A 90 2.59 -1.99 7.78
CA GLU A 90 3.49 -2.91 8.49
C GLU A 90 2.75 -4.16 8.97
N THR A 91 1.53 -4.00 9.50
CA THR A 91 0.66 -5.13 9.90
C THR A 91 0.34 -6.01 8.70
N PHE A 92 -0.05 -5.40 7.58
CA PHE A 92 -0.33 -6.11 6.33
C PHE A 92 0.90 -6.81 5.77
N CYS A 93 2.05 -6.14 5.71
CA CYS A 93 3.31 -6.70 5.23
C CYS A 93 3.79 -7.88 6.09
N SER A 94 3.63 -7.77 7.41
CA SER A 94 3.95 -8.85 8.35
C SER A 94 3.08 -10.09 8.11
N ALA A 95 1.77 -9.90 7.89
CA ALA A 95 0.83 -10.99 7.65
C ALA A 95 0.96 -11.62 6.25
N SER A 96 1.16 -10.81 5.21
CA SER A 96 1.20 -11.26 3.81
C SER A 96 2.60 -11.66 3.31
N GLY A 97 3.66 -11.22 3.99
CA GLY A 97 5.04 -11.35 3.52
C GLY A 97 5.41 -10.40 2.36
N GLN A 98 4.51 -9.50 1.98
CA GLN A 98 4.77 -8.43 1.00
C GLN A 98 5.60 -7.30 1.60
N LYS A 99 6.16 -6.44 0.75
CA LYS A 99 6.92 -5.24 1.17
C LYS A 99 6.52 -4.03 0.35
N VAL A 100 6.37 -2.90 1.03
CA VAL A 100 6.21 -1.59 0.39
C VAL A 100 7.55 -1.16 -0.20
N SER A 101 7.53 -0.66 -1.45
CA SER A 101 8.70 -0.06 -2.09
C SER A 101 8.72 1.44 -1.79
N LEU A 102 9.51 1.85 -0.79
CA LEU A 102 9.66 3.27 -0.44
C LEU A 102 10.23 4.10 -1.59
N GLU A 103 11.18 3.54 -2.34
CA GLU A 103 11.78 4.18 -3.53
C GLU A 103 10.75 4.55 -4.61
N LYS A 104 9.68 3.74 -4.75
CA LYS A 104 8.61 3.98 -5.71
C LYS A 104 7.43 4.75 -5.11
N SER A 105 7.42 4.95 -3.81
CA SER A 105 6.34 5.64 -3.10
C SER A 105 6.52 7.15 -3.21
N LYS A 106 5.41 7.89 -3.27
CA LYS A 106 5.40 9.35 -3.33
C LYS A 106 4.30 9.90 -2.45
N ILE A 107 4.54 11.06 -1.86
CA ILE A 107 3.55 11.78 -1.06
C ILE A 107 3.16 13.06 -1.79
N PHE A 108 1.86 13.35 -1.80
CA PHE A 108 1.30 14.57 -2.35
C PHE A 108 0.53 15.31 -1.25
N PHE A 109 0.71 16.62 -1.19
CA PHE A 109 0.08 17.50 -0.21
C PHE A 109 -0.91 18.45 -0.89
N SER A 110 -1.94 18.85 -0.15
CA SER A 110 -2.82 19.94 -0.60
C SER A 110 -2.13 21.28 -0.44
N GLY A 111 -2.45 22.28 -1.26
CA GLY A 111 -1.86 23.62 -1.18
C GLY A 111 -2.16 24.39 0.13
N ASN A 112 -2.96 23.82 1.03
CA ASN A 112 -3.26 24.39 2.35
C ASN A 112 -2.31 23.89 3.46
N VAL A 113 -1.38 22.99 3.15
CA VAL A 113 -0.41 22.44 4.11
C VAL A 113 0.80 23.38 4.18
N SER A 114 1.27 23.71 5.38
CA SER A 114 2.49 24.50 5.54
C SER A 114 3.71 23.66 5.18
N ARG A 115 4.74 24.30 4.60
CA ARG A 115 6.01 23.62 4.24
C ARG A 115 6.67 22.92 5.43
N GLU A 116 6.54 23.50 6.62
CA GLU A 116 7.04 22.90 7.87
C GLU A 116 6.36 21.55 8.17
N LEU A 117 5.04 21.49 7.99
CA LEU A 117 4.27 20.27 8.18
C LEU A 117 4.54 19.24 7.08
N GLU A 118 4.72 19.68 5.83
CA GLU A 118 5.13 18.80 4.73
C GLU A 118 6.47 18.11 5.02
N MET A 119 7.47 18.86 5.48
CA MET A 119 8.78 18.31 5.85
C MET A 119 8.65 17.32 7.01
N ALA A 120 7.93 17.68 8.07
CA ALA A 120 7.71 16.79 9.21
C ALA A 120 6.99 15.49 8.82
N ILE A 121 6.04 15.55 7.89
CA ILE A 121 5.34 14.38 7.36
C ILE A 121 6.29 13.52 6.52
N SER A 122 7.08 14.11 5.62
CA SER A 122 8.04 13.36 4.80
C SER A 122 9.03 12.61 5.67
N ASP A 123 9.63 13.30 6.64
CA ASP A 123 10.58 12.70 7.59
C ASP A 123 9.96 11.54 8.37
N ALA A 124 8.72 11.70 8.83
CA ALA A 124 7.99 10.66 9.56
C ALA A 124 7.58 9.47 8.67
N SER A 125 7.38 9.70 7.38
CA SER A 125 6.94 8.68 6.42
C SER A 125 8.07 7.74 5.99
N GLY A 126 9.32 8.21 6.00
CA GLY A 126 10.47 7.48 5.45
C GLY A 126 10.52 7.46 3.92
N ILE A 127 9.74 8.33 3.26
CA ILE A 127 9.76 8.63 1.83
C ILE A 127 10.46 9.96 1.59
#